data_AF-A0ABD2Q9R8-F1
#
_entry.id   AF-A0ABD2Q9R8-F1
#
_cell.length_a   1.000
_cell.length_b   1.000
_cell.length_c   1.000
_cell.angle_alpha   90.00
_cell.angle_beta   90.00
_cell.angle_gamma   90.00
#
_symmetry.space_group_name_H-M   'P 1'
#
loop_
_entity.id
_entity.type
_entity.pdbx_description
1 polymer ?
#
loop_
_entity_poly.entity_id
_entity_poly.type
_entity_poly.pdbx_seq_one_letter_code
_entity_poly.pdbx_strand_id
1 'polypeptide(L)'
;MSKIIKNKVGRPKRNITKPCVVCGDVAISFNFGVESCESCKAFFRRNANRKCTRTQKLIYLHHDLEMRSSYRPISEEELQTIRTLQELYDFSFGNVGANERLPESLNPTLSSLVNSSGFMVKKLIYFAKRLADFSILDQDSQVSLLKGVFLATIFIISAAHYDSEKDAWVTPNGEVQTKILKVATGEESNLYQEHAKFCREFRLIMNIDRNLVSLVQVLCLFCADRSGLKNRQWVWSVHDRFVLLMKHYLEAKHGFEKSRQILAQVMSTLADLEQILKVHGHMLGHVDPSKVDPLILEVFDLGFICQYDSATSNQ
;
A
#
# COMPACT_ATOMS: atom_id res chain seq x y z
N MET A 1 37.19 12.69 70.09
CA MET A 1 37.08 11.93 68.82
C MET A 1 35.61 11.67 68.53
N SER A 2 35.09 12.44 67.56
CA SER A 2 33.68 12.57 67.22
C SER A 2 33.14 11.34 66.48
N LYS A 3 32.06 10.72 66.97
CA LYS A 3 31.33 9.68 66.24
C LYS A 3 30.31 10.33 65.32
N ILE A 4 30.54 10.24 64.01
CA ILE A 4 29.62 10.68 62.96
C ILE A 4 28.41 9.73 62.94
N ILE A 5 27.25 10.23 63.34
CA ILE A 5 25.96 9.55 63.17
C ILE A 5 25.53 9.72 61.70
N LYS A 6 25.57 8.63 60.92
CA LYS A 6 25.01 8.62 59.56
C LYS A 6 23.51 8.37 59.63
N ASN A 7 22.71 9.45 59.56
CA ASN A 7 21.28 9.38 59.30
C ASN A 7 21.02 8.71 57.95
N LYS A 8 20.39 7.54 57.93
CA LYS A 8 19.84 6.95 56.71
C LYS A 8 18.53 7.64 56.37
N VAL A 9 18.59 8.58 55.44
CA VAL A 9 17.40 9.16 54.79
C VAL A 9 16.65 8.03 54.10
N GLY A 10 15.42 7.75 54.55
CA GLY A 10 14.53 6.77 53.92
C GLY A 10 14.18 7.21 52.50
N ARG A 11 14.29 6.28 51.53
CA ARG A 11 13.81 6.53 50.16
C ARG A 11 12.29 6.77 50.19
N PRO A 12 11.77 7.74 49.41
CA PRO A 12 10.34 8.03 49.41
C PRO A 12 9.55 6.83 48.88
N LYS A 13 8.47 6.46 49.58
CA LYS A 13 7.48 5.48 49.12
C LYS A 13 6.83 6.00 47.84
N ARG A 14 7.16 5.41 46.68
CA ARG A 14 6.41 5.63 45.43
C ARG A 14 5.13 4.78 45.49
N ASN A 15 4.05 5.39 45.98
CA ASN A 15 2.70 4.87 45.86
C ASN A 15 2.17 5.09 44.44
N ILE A 16 2.51 4.19 43.51
CA ILE A 16 1.67 3.82 42.35
C ILE A 16 2.01 2.35 42.06
N THR A 17 1.13 1.43 42.45
CA THR A 17 1.25 0.00 42.16
C THR A 17 1.03 -0.22 40.66
N LYS A 18 2.12 -0.29 39.88
CA LYS A 18 2.06 -0.65 38.45
C LYS A 18 1.51 -2.07 38.30
N PRO A 19 0.74 -2.39 37.24
CA PRO A 19 0.33 -3.75 36.96
C PRO A 19 1.53 -4.59 36.45
N CYS A 20 1.54 -5.85 36.83
CA CYS A 20 2.44 -6.89 36.33
C CYS A 20 2.16 -7.09 34.85
N VAL A 21 3.16 -6.91 33.99
CA VAL A 21 2.96 -7.03 32.53
C VAL A 21 2.69 -8.46 32.07
N VAL A 22 2.84 -9.45 32.97
CA VAL A 22 2.64 -10.87 32.67
C VAL A 22 1.19 -11.29 32.94
N CYS A 23 0.59 -10.84 34.04
CA CYS A 23 -0.74 -11.33 34.47
C CYS A 23 -1.71 -10.24 34.92
N GLY A 24 -1.29 -8.97 35.00
CA GLY A 24 -2.12 -7.85 35.43
C GLY A 24 -2.22 -7.62 36.94
N ASP A 25 -1.71 -8.53 37.78
CA ASP A 25 -1.67 -8.37 39.25
C ASP A 25 -0.70 -7.25 39.69
N VAL A 26 -0.71 -6.82 40.95
CA VAL A 26 0.13 -5.73 41.45
C VAL A 26 1.63 -6.09 41.33
N ALA A 27 2.37 -5.30 40.54
CA ALA A 27 3.81 -5.45 40.43
C ALA A 27 4.51 -5.03 41.71
N ILE A 28 5.41 -5.89 42.19
CA ILE A 28 6.16 -5.69 43.44
C ILE A 28 7.64 -5.46 43.15
N SER A 29 8.14 -5.96 42.02
CA SER A 29 9.54 -5.79 41.63
C SER A 29 9.78 -5.96 40.13
N PHE A 30 10.91 -5.42 39.68
CA PHE A 30 11.41 -5.60 38.33
C PHE A 30 12.25 -6.89 38.26
N ASN A 31 11.80 -7.88 37.50
CA ASN A 31 12.50 -9.17 37.34
C ASN A 31 12.57 -9.55 35.86
N PHE A 32 13.71 -10.08 35.42
CA PHE A 32 13.94 -10.49 34.02
C PHE A 32 13.62 -9.40 32.97
N GLY A 33 13.87 -8.13 33.32
CA GLY A 33 13.67 -7.01 32.40
C GLY A 33 12.25 -6.43 32.38
N VAL A 34 11.34 -6.91 33.23
CA VAL A 34 9.94 -6.43 33.26
C VAL A 34 9.41 -6.22 34.69
N GLU A 35 8.39 -5.37 34.83
CA GLU A 35 7.64 -5.16 36.10
C GLU A 35 6.73 -6.37 36.37
N SER A 36 6.88 -7.03 37.53
CA SER A 36 6.24 -8.32 37.81
C SER A 36 5.72 -8.44 39.25
N CYS A 37 4.65 -9.23 39.43
CA CYS A 37 4.14 -9.62 40.76
C CYS A 37 4.98 -10.78 41.36
N GLU A 38 4.82 -11.05 42.65
CA GLU A 38 5.60 -12.09 43.36
C GLU A 38 5.35 -13.50 42.80
N SER A 39 4.12 -13.79 42.37
CA SER A 39 3.74 -15.07 41.77
C SER A 39 4.44 -15.31 40.43
N CYS A 40 4.42 -14.33 39.53
CA CYS A 40 5.12 -14.40 38.24
C CYS A 40 6.64 -14.48 38.44
N LYS A 41 7.20 -13.68 39.35
CA LYS A 41 8.62 -13.76 39.72
C LYS A 41 9.02 -15.16 40.20
N ALA A 42 8.25 -15.76 41.11
CA ALA A 42 8.52 -17.10 41.63
C ALA A 42 8.40 -18.16 40.55
N PHE A 43 7.40 -18.04 39.67
CA PHE A 43 7.21 -18.92 38.52
C PHE A 43 8.41 -18.87 37.57
N PHE A 44 8.83 -17.68 37.15
CA PHE A 44 9.98 -17.53 36.26
C PHE A 44 11.27 -17.96 36.93
N ARG A 45 11.53 -17.63 38.20
CA ARG A 45 12.73 -18.10 38.91
C ARG A 45 12.81 -19.63 39.00
N ARG A 46 11.67 -20.31 39.15
CA ARG A 46 11.59 -21.78 39.19
C ARG A 46 11.73 -22.43 37.81
N ASN A 47 11.47 -21.70 36.73
CA ASN A 47 11.51 -22.23 35.36
C ASN A 47 12.74 -21.77 34.55
N ALA A 48 13.28 -20.57 34.80
CA ALA A 48 14.43 -19.99 34.11
C ALA A 48 15.73 -20.78 34.37
N ASN A 49 15.83 -21.44 35.52
CA ASN A 49 16.99 -22.26 35.90
C ASN A 49 16.72 -23.77 35.77
N ARG A 50 15.59 -24.19 35.19
CA ARG A 50 15.40 -25.61 34.88
C ARG A 50 16.43 -25.99 33.82
N LYS A 51 17.30 -26.95 34.14
CA LYS A 51 18.22 -27.53 33.15
C LYS A 51 17.37 -28.08 32.01
N CYS A 52 17.44 -27.41 30.87
CA CYS A 52 16.80 -27.85 29.63
C CYS A 52 17.32 -29.27 29.34
N THR A 53 16.43 -30.26 29.39
CA THR A 53 16.81 -31.64 29.05
C THR A 53 17.26 -31.67 27.59
N ARG A 54 18.17 -32.60 27.24
CA ARG A 54 18.66 -32.75 25.86
C ARG A 54 17.50 -32.84 24.85
N THR A 55 16.39 -33.47 25.25
CA THR A 55 15.14 -33.56 24.48
C THR A 55 14.43 -32.21 24.30
N GLN A 56 14.30 -31.39 25.35
CA GLN A 56 13.72 -30.05 25.21
C GLN A 56 14.60 -29.13 24.36
N LYS A 57 15.93 -29.20 24.50
CA LYS A 57 16.85 -28.40 23.67
C LYS A 57 16.75 -28.80 22.20
N LEU A 58 16.59 -30.09 21.91
CA LEU A 58 16.34 -30.60 20.57
C LEU A 58 14.98 -30.16 20.02
N ILE A 59 13.91 -30.15 20.83
CA ILE A 59 12.58 -29.67 20.40
C ILE A 59 12.63 -28.17 20.09
N TYR A 60 13.27 -27.35 20.94
CA TYR A 60 13.43 -25.92 20.68
C TYR A 60 14.29 -25.66 19.44
N LEU A 61 15.41 -26.38 19.26
CA LEU A 61 16.25 -26.26 18.06
C LEU A 61 15.52 -26.77 16.80
N HIS A 62 14.75 -27.85 16.90
CA HIS A 62 13.96 -28.37 15.79
C HIS A 62 12.86 -27.39 15.40
N HIS A 63 12.15 -26.82 16.38
CA HIS A 63 11.15 -25.79 16.15
C HIS A 63 11.76 -24.50 15.57
N ASP A 64 12.94 -24.07 16.04
CA ASP A 64 13.66 -22.91 15.47
C ASP A 64 14.15 -23.18 14.04
N LEU A 65 14.58 -24.42 13.75
CA LEU A 65 14.98 -24.85 12.40
C LEU A 65 13.78 -25.01 11.46
N GLU A 66 12.64 -25.50 11.95
CA GLU A 66 11.38 -25.59 11.20
C GLU A 66 10.80 -24.20 10.93
N MET A 67 10.86 -23.29 11.91
CA MET A 67 10.50 -21.88 11.74
C MET A 67 11.43 -21.18 10.73
N ARG A 68 12.76 -21.39 10.82
CA ARG A 68 13.70 -20.88 9.80
C ARG A 68 13.55 -21.53 8.43
N SER A 69 13.04 -22.76 8.37
CA SER A 69 12.76 -23.48 7.11
C SER A 69 11.44 -23.03 6.47
N SER A 70 10.52 -22.46 7.24
CA SER A 70 9.18 -22.08 6.76
C SER A 70 9.10 -20.65 6.23
N TYR A 71 10.11 -19.83 6.52
CA TYR A 71 10.18 -18.40 6.16
C TYR A 71 11.49 -18.09 5.46
N ARG A 72 11.46 -17.11 4.55
CA ARG A 72 12.68 -16.58 3.96
C ARG A 72 13.25 -15.49 4.87
N PRO A 73 14.54 -15.51 5.24
CA PRO A 73 15.19 -14.32 5.81
C PRO A 73 15.15 -13.17 4.80
N ILE A 74 14.77 -11.97 5.23
CA ILE A 74 14.89 -10.75 4.41
C ILE A 74 16.19 -10.03 4.77
N SER A 75 16.92 -9.56 3.76
CA SER A 75 18.11 -8.75 4.00
C SER A 75 17.74 -7.34 4.47
N GLU A 76 18.66 -6.68 5.18
CA GLU A 76 18.43 -5.30 5.63
C GLU A 76 18.28 -4.33 4.44
N GLU A 77 18.97 -4.59 3.33
CA GLU A 77 18.86 -3.80 2.10
C GLU A 77 17.48 -3.93 1.44
N GLU A 78 16.95 -5.17 1.33
CA GLU A 78 15.60 -5.41 0.82
C GLU A 78 14.55 -4.72 1.71
N LEU A 79 14.69 -4.86 3.03
CA LEU A 79 13.77 -4.24 3.98
C LEU A 79 13.83 -2.72 3.93
N GLN A 80 15.03 -2.15 3.80
CA GLN A 80 15.20 -0.71 3.67
C GLN A 80 14.60 -0.18 2.36
N THR A 81 14.79 -0.90 1.25
CA THR A 81 14.17 -0.57 -0.05
C THR A 81 12.65 -0.51 0.07
N ILE A 82 12.05 -1.51 0.72
CA ILE A 82 10.59 -1.57 0.94
C ILE A 82 10.10 -0.42 1.83
N ARG A 83 10.79 -0.14 2.94
CA ARG A 83 10.42 0.97 3.84
C ARG A 83 10.51 2.32 3.14
N THR A 84 11.61 2.59 2.44
CA THR A 84 11.78 3.84 1.69
C THR A 84 10.71 3.98 0.60
N LEU A 85 10.34 2.88 -0.07
CA LEU A 85 9.26 2.89 -1.05
C LEU A 85 7.89 3.18 -0.42
N GLN A 86 7.58 2.55 0.71
CA GLN A 86 6.33 2.78 1.44
C GLN A 86 6.23 4.21 1.97
N GLU A 87 7.31 4.77 2.52
CA GLU A 87 7.38 6.18 2.95
C GLU A 87 7.14 7.13 1.78
N LEU A 88 7.76 6.84 0.62
CA LEU A 88 7.58 7.63 -0.60
C LEU A 88 6.13 7.55 -1.12
N TYR A 89 5.54 6.37 -1.11
CA TYR A 89 4.13 6.15 -1.48
C TYR A 89 3.21 6.96 -0.55
N ASP A 90 3.41 6.87 0.76
CA ASP A 90 2.59 7.55 1.75
C ASP A 90 2.73 9.06 1.68
N PHE A 91 3.93 9.58 1.43
CA PHE A 91 4.14 11.00 1.22
C PHE A 91 3.39 11.50 -0.02
N SER A 92 3.38 10.70 -1.10
CA SER A 92 2.76 11.08 -2.37
C SER A 92 1.24 10.99 -2.32
N PHE A 93 0.71 9.90 -1.74
CA PHE A 93 -0.68 9.48 -1.87
C PHE A 93 -1.45 9.35 -0.54
N GLY A 94 -0.79 9.41 0.62
CA GLY A 94 -1.42 9.19 1.92
C GLY A 94 -2.37 10.32 2.38
N ASN A 95 -2.22 11.52 1.82
CA ASN A 95 -3.07 12.69 2.10
C ASN A 95 -3.88 13.11 0.86
N VAL A 96 -4.32 12.15 0.04
CA VAL A 96 -5.21 12.43 -1.10
C VAL A 96 -6.53 12.99 -0.56
N GLY A 97 -7.01 14.07 -1.18
CA GLY A 97 -8.22 14.76 -0.73
C GLY A 97 -8.03 15.82 0.36
N ALA A 98 -6.85 15.96 1.00
CA ALA A 98 -6.66 16.94 2.08
C ALA A 98 -6.75 18.41 1.63
N ASN A 99 -6.34 18.69 0.39
CA ASN A 99 -6.36 20.03 -0.20
C ASN A 99 -7.43 20.19 -1.29
N GLU A 100 -8.32 19.21 -1.45
CA GLU A 100 -9.33 19.20 -2.51
C GLU A 100 -10.72 19.49 -1.94
N ARG A 101 -11.49 20.30 -2.67
CA ARG A 101 -12.89 20.52 -2.35
C ARG A 101 -13.68 19.29 -2.73
N LEU A 102 -14.66 18.93 -1.90
CA LEU A 102 -15.64 17.90 -2.25
C LEU A 102 -16.35 18.30 -3.57
N PRO A 103 -16.82 17.33 -4.36
CA PRO A 103 -17.56 17.61 -5.58
C PRO A 103 -18.72 18.58 -5.32
N GLU A 104 -18.69 19.77 -5.94
CA GLU A 104 -19.72 20.81 -5.75
C GLU A 104 -21.05 20.46 -6.45
N SER A 105 -21.03 19.58 -7.47
CA SER A 105 -22.21 19.20 -8.26
C SER A 105 -22.84 17.90 -7.79
N LEU A 106 -24.16 17.92 -7.57
CA LEU A 106 -24.99 16.74 -7.32
C LEU A 106 -25.16 15.85 -8.57
N ASN A 107 -24.87 16.38 -9.77
CA ASN A 107 -24.98 15.69 -11.05
C ASN A 107 -23.68 15.90 -11.85
N PRO A 108 -22.60 15.17 -11.53
CA PRO A 108 -21.38 15.26 -12.30
C PRO A 108 -21.54 14.64 -13.69
N THR A 109 -20.82 15.22 -14.64
CA THR A 109 -20.60 14.64 -15.97
C THR A 109 -19.32 13.82 -15.96
N LEU A 110 -19.15 12.93 -16.94
CA LEU A 110 -17.88 12.21 -17.14
C LEU A 110 -16.68 13.17 -17.27
N SER A 111 -16.81 14.28 -18.00
CA SER A 111 -15.74 15.30 -18.11
C SER A 111 -15.38 15.92 -16.75
N SER A 112 -16.38 16.22 -15.90
CA SER A 112 -16.11 16.76 -14.56
C SER A 112 -15.42 15.73 -13.64
N LEU A 113 -15.79 14.45 -13.75
CA LEU A 113 -15.17 13.38 -13.00
C LEU A 113 -13.70 13.19 -13.45
N VAL A 114 -13.44 13.20 -14.76
CA VAL A 114 -12.09 13.13 -15.31
C VAL A 114 -11.24 14.30 -14.84
N ASN A 115 -11.75 15.53 -14.89
CA ASN A 115 -11.05 16.71 -14.38
C ASN A 115 -10.73 16.62 -12.88
N SER A 116 -11.64 16.03 -12.08
CA SER A 116 -11.38 15.85 -10.65
C SER A 116 -10.18 14.95 -10.36
N SER A 117 -9.72 14.14 -11.31
CA SER A 117 -8.52 13.31 -11.13
C SER A 117 -7.19 14.08 -11.29
N GLY A 118 -7.23 15.34 -11.74
CA GLY A 118 -6.01 16.01 -12.19
C GLY A 118 -4.99 16.39 -11.12
N PHE A 119 -5.43 16.52 -9.87
CA PHE A 119 -4.52 16.66 -8.74
C PHE A 119 -3.57 15.44 -8.61
N MET A 120 -4.01 14.27 -9.09
CA MET A 120 -3.26 13.02 -8.98
C MET A 120 -2.05 13.00 -9.91
N VAL A 121 -2.12 13.69 -11.04
CA VAL A 121 -1.03 13.72 -12.04
C VAL A 121 0.27 14.21 -11.40
N LYS A 122 0.21 15.34 -10.67
CA LYS A 122 1.39 15.91 -10.02
C LYS A 122 1.95 15.00 -8.92
N LYS A 123 1.08 14.33 -8.16
CA LYS A 123 1.46 13.38 -7.11
C LYS A 123 2.14 12.14 -7.70
N LEU A 124 1.60 11.60 -8.79
CA LEU A 124 2.19 10.47 -9.51
C LEU A 124 3.55 10.83 -10.10
N ILE A 125 3.67 12.00 -10.75
CA ILE A 125 4.96 12.49 -11.29
C ILE A 125 5.98 12.62 -10.15
N TYR A 126 5.58 13.21 -9.02
CA TYR A 126 6.43 13.37 -7.85
C TYR A 126 6.95 12.03 -7.32
N PHE A 127 6.06 11.02 -7.23
CA PHE A 127 6.38 9.66 -6.83
C PHE A 127 7.38 9.03 -7.80
N ALA A 128 7.04 8.99 -9.09
CA ALA A 128 7.85 8.33 -10.11
C ALA A 128 9.25 8.94 -10.24
N LYS A 129 9.36 10.28 -10.22
CA LYS A 129 10.66 10.99 -10.31
C LYS A 129 11.62 10.70 -9.15
N ARG A 130 11.13 10.17 -8.03
CA ARG A 130 11.95 9.78 -6.86
C ARG A 130 12.45 8.33 -6.92
N LEU A 131 11.95 7.54 -7.87
CA LEU A 131 12.47 6.21 -8.13
C LEU A 131 13.69 6.33 -9.04
N ALA A 132 14.85 5.86 -8.57
CA ALA A 132 16.11 5.94 -9.30
C ALA A 132 16.00 5.25 -10.68
N ASP A 133 15.33 4.10 -10.76
CA ASP A 133 15.13 3.35 -11.99
C ASP A 133 14.29 4.09 -13.04
N PHE A 134 13.40 4.99 -12.59
CA PHE A 134 12.56 5.81 -13.47
C PHE A 134 13.33 7.05 -13.94
N SER A 135 14.06 7.70 -13.04
CA SER A 135 14.71 8.98 -13.32
C SER A 135 15.81 8.90 -14.38
N ILE A 136 16.40 7.71 -14.58
CA ILE A 136 17.44 7.46 -15.60
C ILE A 136 16.87 7.22 -17.01
N LEU A 137 15.58 6.94 -17.15
CA LEU A 137 14.94 6.73 -18.45
C LEU A 137 14.92 8.03 -19.27
N ASP A 138 14.89 7.91 -20.59
CA ASP A 138 14.66 9.06 -21.46
C ASP A 138 13.25 9.64 -21.28
N GLN A 139 13.08 10.92 -21.60
CA GLN A 139 11.83 11.64 -21.33
C GLN A 139 10.61 10.99 -21.99
N ASP A 140 10.75 10.50 -23.23
CA ASP A 140 9.64 9.84 -23.94
C ASP A 140 9.20 8.59 -23.19
N SER A 141 10.16 7.74 -22.77
CA SER A 141 9.87 6.56 -21.97
C SER A 141 9.23 6.91 -20.62
N GLN A 142 9.71 7.97 -19.94
CA GLN A 142 9.11 8.44 -18.69
C GLN A 142 7.65 8.87 -18.88
N VAL A 143 7.36 9.61 -19.96
CA VAL A 143 5.99 10.04 -20.31
C VAL A 143 5.12 8.82 -20.61
N SER A 144 5.59 7.88 -21.44
CA SER A 144 4.87 6.64 -21.76
C SER A 144 4.47 5.82 -20.51
N LEU A 145 5.38 5.68 -19.55
CA LEU A 145 5.09 4.97 -18.30
C LEU A 145 4.07 5.72 -17.43
N LEU A 146 4.21 7.05 -17.31
CA LEU A 146 3.29 7.89 -16.53
C LEU A 146 1.87 7.87 -17.09
N LYS A 147 1.71 8.02 -18.42
CA LYS A 147 0.41 7.91 -19.09
C LYS A 147 -0.19 6.53 -18.87
N GLY A 148 0.61 5.49 -19.08
CA GLY A 148 0.16 4.10 -18.96
C GLY A 148 -0.32 3.72 -17.56
N VAL A 149 0.33 4.20 -16.50
CA VAL A 149 -0.02 3.83 -15.12
C VAL A 149 -1.13 4.68 -14.52
N PHE A 150 -1.43 5.86 -15.07
CA PHE A 150 -2.25 6.87 -14.39
C PHE A 150 -3.60 6.34 -13.91
N LEU A 151 -4.36 5.67 -14.79
CA LEU A 151 -5.67 5.12 -14.41
C LEU A 151 -5.53 3.98 -13.39
N ALA A 152 -4.49 3.14 -13.49
CA ALA A 152 -4.20 2.11 -12.49
C ALA A 152 -3.92 2.72 -11.10
N THR A 153 -3.17 3.83 -11.06
CA THR A 153 -2.90 4.59 -9.83
C THR A 153 -4.18 5.14 -9.20
N ILE A 154 -5.10 5.68 -10.00
CA ILE A 154 -6.42 6.13 -9.51
C ILE A 154 -7.15 4.97 -8.83
N PHE A 155 -7.18 3.79 -9.44
CA PHE A 155 -7.82 2.59 -8.89
C PHE A 155 -7.19 2.12 -7.58
N ILE A 156 -5.86 2.04 -7.52
CA ILE A 156 -5.13 1.61 -6.32
C ILE A 156 -5.38 2.58 -5.16
N ILE A 157 -5.33 3.89 -5.41
CA ILE A 157 -5.56 4.92 -4.39
C ILE A 157 -7.02 4.93 -3.95
N SER A 158 -7.93 4.79 -4.91
CA SER A 158 -9.36 4.65 -4.66
C SER A 158 -9.64 3.48 -3.72
N ALA A 159 -9.07 2.30 -3.99
CA ALA A 159 -9.21 1.13 -3.13
C ALA A 159 -8.63 1.35 -1.72
N ALA A 160 -7.55 2.14 -1.59
CA ALA A 160 -6.96 2.47 -0.30
C ALA A 160 -7.83 3.39 0.57
N HIS A 161 -8.70 4.21 -0.04
CA HIS A 161 -9.59 5.16 0.65
C HIS A 161 -11.06 4.72 0.67
N TYR A 162 -11.39 3.58 0.07
CA TYR A 162 -12.75 3.06 -0.01
C TYR A 162 -13.18 2.40 1.30
N ASP A 163 -14.31 2.86 1.83
CA ASP A 163 -15.02 2.26 2.96
C ASP A 163 -16.21 1.46 2.42
N SER A 164 -16.17 0.15 2.62
CA SER A 164 -17.20 -0.78 2.12
C SER A 164 -18.52 -0.71 2.87
N GLU A 165 -18.52 -0.26 4.13
CA GLU A 165 -19.74 -0.13 4.92
C GLU A 165 -20.51 1.13 4.52
N LYS A 166 -19.78 2.22 4.27
CA LYS A 166 -20.34 3.50 3.86
C LYS A 166 -20.59 3.62 2.35
N ASP A 167 -20.00 2.72 1.58
CA ASP A 167 -19.90 2.79 0.13
C ASP A 167 -19.42 4.17 -0.36
N ALA A 168 -18.32 4.63 0.25
CA ALA A 168 -17.80 5.97 0.02
C ALA A 168 -16.26 5.98 0.10
N TRP A 169 -15.65 6.93 -0.59
CA TRP A 169 -14.26 7.29 -0.32
C TRP A 169 -14.20 8.21 0.89
N VAL A 170 -13.44 7.81 1.89
CA VAL A 170 -13.21 8.61 3.09
C VAL A 170 -11.98 9.47 2.86
N THR A 171 -12.18 10.78 2.85
CA THR A 171 -11.11 11.78 2.69
C THR A 171 -11.00 12.63 3.96
N PRO A 172 -9.89 13.34 4.18
CA PRO A 172 -9.77 14.29 5.28
C PRO A 172 -10.84 15.40 5.26
N ASN A 173 -11.38 15.71 4.08
CA ASN A 173 -12.37 16.78 3.88
C ASN A 173 -13.82 16.28 3.88
N GLY A 174 -14.04 14.99 4.12
CA GLY A 174 -15.37 14.38 4.17
C GLY A 174 -15.48 13.12 3.31
N GLU A 175 -16.73 12.70 3.08
CA GLU A 175 -17.04 11.47 2.37
C GLU A 175 -17.55 11.76 0.96
N VAL A 176 -17.00 11.04 -0.02
CA VAL A 176 -17.49 11.07 -1.41
C VAL A 176 -18.15 9.74 -1.72
N GLN A 177 -19.48 9.78 -1.88
CA GLN A 177 -20.28 8.59 -2.19
C GLN A 177 -19.93 8.03 -3.57
N THR A 178 -19.62 6.75 -3.67
CA THR A 178 -19.17 6.10 -4.92
C THR A 178 -20.25 6.04 -6.00
N LYS A 179 -21.54 6.18 -5.62
CA LYS A 179 -22.67 6.36 -6.54
C LYS A 179 -22.47 7.49 -7.56
N ILE A 180 -21.58 8.44 -7.25
CA ILE A 180 -21.16 9.51 -8.16
C ILE A 180 -20.66 8.96 -9.52
N LEU A 181 -20.04 7.77 -9.52
CA LEU A 181 -19.62 7.08 -10.73
C LEU A 181 -20.82 6.70 -11.61
N LYS A 182 -21.88 6.15 -11.00
CA LYS A 182 -23.12 5.78 -11.71
C LYS A 182 -23.78 7.01 -12.33
N VAL A 183 -23.81 8.13 -11.59
CA VAL A 183 -24.38 9.39 -12.10
C VAL A 183 -23.56 9.94 -13.27
N ALA A 184 -22.23 9.92 -13.16
CA ALA A 184 -21.34 10.45 -14.19
C ALA A 184 -21.31 9.61 -15.48
N THR A 185 -21.57 8.31 -15.40
CA THR A 185 -21.50 7.40 -16.56
C THR A 185 -22.84 6.85 -17.05
N GLY A 186 -23.95 7.19 -16.40
CA GLY A 186 -25.26 6.66 -16.71
C GLY A 186 -25.54 5.30 -16.06
N GLU A 187 -26.83 4.97 -15.92
CA GLU A 187 -27.28 3.78 -15.20
C GLU A 187 -26.96 2.45 -15.88
N GLU A 188 -26.79 2.46 -17.20
CA GLU A 188 -26.45 1.28 -18.00
C GLU A 188 -24.98 0.86 -17.84
N SER A 189 -24.14 1.75 -17.32
CA SER A 189 -22.73 1.50 -17.08
C SER A 189 -22.52 0.61 -15.85
N ASN A 190 -21.77 -0.48 -16.02
CA ASN A 190 -21.32 -1.33 -14.92
C ASN A 190 -20.12 -0.75 -14.15
N LEU A 191 -19.61 0.44 -14.55
CA LEU A 191 -18.42 1.08 -13.99
C LEU A 191 -18.40 1.08 -12.46
N TYR A 192 -19.49 1.58 -11.85
CA TYR A 192 -19.61 1.66 -10.41
C TYR A 192 -19.46 0.28 -9.74
N GLN A 193 -20.07 -0.76 -10.31
CA GLN A 193 -20.06 -2.11 -9.74
C GLN A 193 -18.67 -2.75 -9.85
N GLU A 194 -18.06 -2.67 -11.02
CA GLU A 194 -16.70 -3.19 -11.26
C GLU A 194 -15.67 -2.47 -10.39
N HIS A 195 -15.77 -1.14 -10.30
CA HIS A 195 -14.90 -0.33 -9.45
C HIS A 195 -15.06 -0.70 -7.96
N ALA A 196 -16.29 -0.76 -7.45
CA ALA A 196 -16.54 -1.11 -6.05
C ALA A 196 -16.11 -2.56 -5.73
N LYS A 197 -16.30 -3.48 -6.67
CA LYS A 197 -15.82 -4.87 -6.58
C LYS A 197 -14.30 -4.90 -6.47
N PHE A 198 -13.60 -4.22 -7.38
CA PHE A 198 -12.15 -4.11 -7.35
C PHE A 198 -11.65 -3.55 -6.01
N CYS A 199 -12.24 -2.45 -5.50
CA CYS A 199 -11.82 -1.88 -4.22
C CYS A 199 -11.92 -2.88 -3.06
N ARG A 200 -12.99 -3.67 -3.00
CA ARG A 200 -13.18 -4.70 -1.96
C ARG A 200 -12.17 -5.83 -2.08
N GLU A 201 -12.00 -6.37 -3.29
CA GLU A 201 -11.08 -7.50 -3.56
C GLU A 201 -9.62 -7.09 -3.33
N PHE A 202 -9.23 -5.93 -3.87
CA PHE A 202 -7.90 -5.36 -3.67
C PHE A 202 -7.61 -5.17 -2.18
N ARG A 203 -8.52 -4.56 -1.42
CA ARG A 203 -8.33 -4.34 0.03
C ARG A 203 -8.20 -5.65 0.80
N LEU A 204 -8.97 -6.68 0.44
CA LEU A 204 -8.89 -8.00 1.06
C LEU A 204 -7.52 -8.65 0.85
N ILE A 205 -7.01 -8.61 -0.39
CA ILE A 205 -5.73 -9.23 -0.75
C ILE A 205 -4.56 -8.46 -0.16
N MET A 206 -4.60 -7.12 -0.23
CA MET A 206 -3.57 -6.27 0.35
C MET A 206 -3.57 -6.32 1.88
N ASN A 207 -4.71 -6.63 2.51
CA ASN A 207 -4.85 -6.77 3.96
C ASN A 207 -4.23 -5.61 4.77
N ILE A 208 -4.49 -4.37 4.32
CA ILE A 208 -3.99 -3.12 4.95
C ILE A 208 -2.44 -3.03 4.91
N ASP A 209 -1.76 -3.90 4.16
CA ASP A 209 -0.31 -3.92 4.03
C ASP A 209 0.18 -2.81 3.09
N ARG A 210 0.56 -1.69 3.68
CA ARG A 210 1.09 -0.52 2.98
C ARG A 210 2.34 -0.82 2.15
N ASN A 211 3.17 -1.76 2.59
CA ASN A 211 4.36 -2.16 1.83
C ASN A 211 3.94 -2.87 0.54
N LEU A 212 2.99 -3.80 0.64
CA LEU A 212 2.48 -4.53 -0.52
C LEU A 212 1.80 -3.60 -1.52
N VAL A 213 0.98 -2.66 -1.04
CA VAL A 213 0.36 -1.63 -1.90
C VAL A 213 1.41 -0.80 -2.63
N SER A 214 2.48 -0.37 -1.95
CA SER A 214 3.55 0.42 -2.55
C SER A 214 4.33 -0.36 -3.61
N LEU A 215 4.58 -1.66 -3.38
CA LEU A 215 5.20 -2.56 -4.35
C LEU A 215 4.32 -2.74 -5.59
N VAL A 216 3.01 -2.97 -5.38
CA VAL A 216 2.02 -3.07 -6.45
C VAL A 216 1.96 -1.79 -7.29
N GLN A 217 1.99 -0.61 -6.67
CA GLN A 217 2.04 0.66 -7.40
C GLN A 217 3.30 0.78 -8.27
N VAL A 218 4.45 0.31 -7.81
CA VAL A 218 5.69 0.31 -8.61
C VAL A 218 5.61 -0.70 -9.75
N LEU A 219 5.05 -1.88 -9.53
CA LEU A 219 4.85 -2.88 -10.58
C LEU A 219 3.95 -2.33 -11.71
N CYS A 220 2.84 -1.67 -11.36
CA CYS A 220 1.99 -1.02 -12.35
C CYS A 220 2.69 0.10 -13.13
N LEU A 221 3.65 0.80 -12.51
CA LEU A 221 4.44 1.85 -13.16
C LEU A 221 5.42 1.28 -14.18
N PHE A 222 6.18 0.24 -13.82
CA PHE A 222 7.19 -0.37 -14.68
C PHE A 222 6.59 -1.47 -15.56
N CYS A 223 5.63 -1.13 -16.42
CA CYS A 223 5.08 -2.04 -17.40
C CYS A 223 5.82 -1.89 -18.75
N ALA A 224 6.41 -2.97 -19.26
CA ALA A 224 7.22 -2.93 -20.49
C ALA A 224 6.40 -2.90 -21.80
N ASP A 225 5.10 -3.17 -21.71
CA ASP A 225 4.20 -3.25 -22.88
C ASP A 225 3.67 -1.89 -23.35
N ARG A 226 4.09 -0.78 -22.70
CA ARG A 226 3.65 0.56 -23.11
C ARG A 226 4.17 0.92 -24.51
N SER A 227 3.31 1.59 -25.28
CA SER A 227 3.69 2.22 -26.55
C SER A 227 4.71 3.35 -26.30
N GLY A 228 5.63 3.55 -27.23
CA GLY A 228 6.67 4.60 -27.13
C GLY A 228 7.92 4.25 -26.31
N LEU A 229 7.96 3.10 -25.62
CA LEU A 229 9.16 2.69 -24.88
C LEU A 229 10.32 2.29 -25.81
N LYS A 230 11.48 2.94 -25.62
CA LYS A 230 12.72 2.62 -26.35
C LYS A 230 13.44 1.42 -25.72
N ASN A 231 13.64 1.42 -24.41
CA ASN A 231 14.37 0.36 -23.69
C ASN A 231 13.42 -0.53 -22.87
N ARG A 232 12.63 -1.36 -23.56
CA ARG A 232 11.69 -2.30 -22.92
C ARG A 232 12.38 -3.31 -22.01
N GLN A 233 13.56 -3.77 -22.39
CA GLN A 233 14.32 -4.76 -21.61
C GLN A 233 14.71 -4.21 -20.22
N TRP A 234 15.13 -2.94 -20.15
CA TRP A 234 15.40 -2.29 -18.87
C TRP A 234 14.16 -2.25 -17.99
N VAL A 235 13.02 -1.76 -18.52
CA VAL A 235 11.76 -1.69 -17.78
C VAL A 235 11.34 -3.06 -17.26
N TRP A 236 11.46 -4.10 -18.10
CA TRP A 236 11.18 -5.48 -17.72
C TRP A 236 12.09 -5.98 -16.59
N SER A 237 13.39 -5.69 -16.66
CA SER A 237 14.34 -6.08 -15.60
C SER A 237 14.05 -5.40 -14.25
N VAL A 238 13.61 -4.14 -14.29
CA VAL A 238 13.19 -3.41 -13.09
C VAL A 238 11.91 -4.03 -12.52
N HIS A 239 10.92 -4.31 -13.37
CA HIS A 239 9.68 -4.97 -12.97
C HIS A 239 9.95 -6.32 -12.28
N ASP A 240 10.74 -7.19 -12.89
CA ASP A 240 11.09 -8.51 -12.35
C ASP A 240 11.82 -8.41 -11.01
N ARG A 241 12.71 -7.42 -10.86
CA ARG A 241 13.36 -7.16 -9.58
C ARG A 241 12.36 -6.79 -8.48
N PHE A 242 11.33 -5.99 -8.80
CA PHE A 242 10.28 -5.66 -7.83
C PHE A 242 9.32 -6.83 -7.56
N VAL A 243 9.03 -7.69 -8.55
CA VAL A 243 8.28 -8.94 -8.32
C VAL A 243 9.05 -9.85 -7.36
N LEU A 244 10.36 -9.99 -7.56
CA LEU A 244 11.21 -10.78 -6.69
C LEU A 244 11.29 -10.19 -5.27
N LEU A 245 11.43 -8.88 -5.14
CA LEU A 245 11.41 -8.19 -3.85
C LEU A 245 10.08 -8.40 -3.12
N MET A 246 8.95 -8.32 -3.82
CA MET A 246 7.62 -8.60 -3.27
C MET A 246 7.48 -10.05 -2.83
N LYS A 247 7.96 -11.01 -3.62
CA LYS A 247 8.01 -12.43 -3.24
C LYS A 247 8.81 -12.62 -1.95
N HIS A 248 10.01 -12.05 -1.87
CA HIS A 248 10.88 -12.15 -0.70
C HIS A 248 10.23 -11.53 0.55
N TYR A 249 9.59 -10.38 0.40
CA TYR A 249 8.81 -9.73 1.45
C TYR A 249 7.69 -10.63 1.98
N LEU A 250 6.88 -11.19 1.08
CA LEU A 250 5.77 -12.06 1.45
C LEU A 250 6.27 -13.37 2.10
N GLU A 251 7.35 -13.97 1.59
CA GLU A 251 7.96 -15.17 2.18
C GLU A 251 8.53 -14.91 3.58
N ALA A 252 9.09 -13.71 3.82
CA ALA A 252 9.58 -13.31 5.12
C ALA A 252 8.45 -13.01 6.12
N LYS A 253 7.32 -12.48 5.64
CA LYS A 253 6.20 -12.07 6.48
C LYS A 253 5.20 -13.21 6.75
N HIS A 254 4.94 -14.06 5.77
CA HIS A 254 3.84 -15.04 5.80
C HIS A 254 4.32 -16.49 5.65
N GLY A 255 5.61 -16.71 5.35
CA GLY A 255 6.16 -18.03 5.08
C GLY A 255 5.93 -18.47 3.63
N PHE A 256 6.66 -19.50 3.19
CA PHE A 256 6.70 -19.91 1.78
C PHE A 256 5.34 -20.33 1.21
N GLU A 257 4.54 -21.08 1.97
CA GLU A 257 3.26 -21.60 1.47
C GLU A 257 2.22 -20.49 1.29
N LYS A 258 2.01 -19.68 2.32
CA LYS A 258 1.03 -18.60 2.26
C LYS A 258 1.47 -17.50 1.30
N SER A 259 2.78 -17.21 1.23
CA SER A 259 3.34 -16.27 0.26
C SER A 259 3.00 -16.64 -1.18
N ARG A 260 3.14 -17.92 -1.58
CA ARG A 260 2.77 -18.36 -2.94
C ARG A 260 1.31 -18.07 -3.27
N GLN A 261 0.40 -18.29 -2.32
CA GLN A 261 -1.03 -18.00 -2.51
C GLN A 261 -1.29 -16.50 -2.64
N ILE A 262 -0.72 -15.69 -1.75
CA ILE A 262 -0.88 -14.23 -1.79
C ILE A 262 -0.29 -13.66 -3.08
N LEU A 263 0.91 -14.08 -3.47
CA LEU A 263 1.55 -13.64 -4.71
C LEU A 263 0.68 -13.97 -5.93
N ALA A 264 0.14 -15.18 -6.03
CA ALA A 264 -0.77 -15.54 -7.11
C ALA A 264 -2.04 -14.69 -7.13
N GLN A 265 -2.61 -14.39 -5.96
CA GLN A 265 -3.77 -13.51 -5.83
C GLN A 265 -3.45 -12.07 -6.27
N VAL A 266 -2.31 -11.52 -5.84
CA VAL A 266 -1.84 -10.20 -6.28
C VAL A 266 -1.69 -10.14 -7.79
N MET A 267 -1.04 -11.13 -8.41
CA MET A 267 -0.87 -11.17 -9.86
C MET A 267 -2.21 -11.31 -10.60
N SER A 268 -3.15 -12.11 -10.09
CA SER A 268 -4.50 -12.21 -10.65
C SER A 268 -5.23 -10.86 -10.59
N THR A 269 -5.18 -10.17 -9.45
CA THR A 269 -5.80 -8.86 -9.28
C THR A 269 -5.20 -7.80 -10.18
N LEU A 270 -3.89 -7.87 -10.48
CA LEU A 270 -3.26 -7.00 -11.47
C LEU A 270 -3.80 -7.26 -12.89
N ALA A 271 -3.98 -8.52 -13.27
CA ALA A 271 -4.59 -8.87 -14.55
C ALA A 271 -6.07 -8.43 -14.63
N ASP A 272 -6.84 -8.60 -13.55
CA ASP A 272 -8.22 -8.11 -13.46
C ASP A 272 -8.26 -6.59 -13.59
N LEU A 273 -7.33 -5.88 -12.92
CA LEU A 273 -7.20 -4.44 -13.05
C LEU A 273 -6.95 -4.04 -14.52
N GLU A 274 -6.02 -4.68 -15.23
CA GLU A 274 -5.79 -4.39 -16.65
C GLU A 274 -7.05 -4.54 -17.50
N GLN A 275 -7.88 -5.55 -17.22
CA GLN A 275 -9.14 -5.74 -17.93
C GLN A 275 -10.15 -4.63 -17.63
N ILE A 276 -10.28 -4.23 -16.36
CA ILE A 276 -11.11 -3.11 -15.92
C ILE A 276 -10.64 -1.83 -16.63
N LEU A 277 -9.34 -1.55 -16.62
CA LEU A 277 -8.75 -0.36 -17.24
C LEU A 277 -9.02 -0.27 -18.75
N LYS A 278 -9.06 -1.40 -19.47
CA LYS A 278 -9.43 -1.42 -20.91
C LYS A 278 -10.86 -0.96 -21.12
N VAL A 279 -11.81 -1.50 -20.36
CA VAL A 279 -13.23 -1.11 -20.44
C VAL A 279 -13.39 0.38 -20.10
N HIS A 280 -12.67 0.85 -19.10
CA HIS A 280 -12.74 2.24 -18.67
C HIS A 280 -12.07 3.19 -19.67
N GLY A 281 -10.99 2.75 -20.32
CA GLY A 281 -10.36 3.46 -21.42
C GLY A 281 -11.33 3.71 -22.58
N HIS A 282 -12.18 2.74 -22.93
CA HIS A 282 -13.22 2.94 -23.94
C HIS A 282 -14.27 4.00 -23.50
N MET A 283 -14.61 4.06 -22.21
CA MET A 283 -15.52 5.08 -21.68
C MET A 283 -14.94 6.49 -21.81
N LEU A 284 -13.62 6.65 -21.65
CA LEU A 284 -12.96 7.93 -21.82
C LEU A 284 -13.10 8.50 -23.24
N GLY A 285 -13.38 7.68 -24.26
CA GLY A 285 -13.71 8.15 -25.60
C GLY A 285 -15.01 8.97 -25.70
N HIS A 286 -15.90 8.87 -24.71
CA HIS A 286 -17.14 9.65 -24.64
C HIS A 286 -16.96 10.99 -23.89
N VAL A 287 -15.75 11.28 -23.42
CA VAL A 287 -15.43 12.54 -22.75
C VAL A 287 -15.37 13.66 -23.78
N ASP A 288 -16.11 14.74 -23.55
CA ASP A 288 -16.00 15.98 -24.33
C ASP A 288 -14.62 16.63 -24.09
N PRO A 289 -13.69 16.61 -25.06
CA PRO A 289 -12.33 17.10 -24.84
C PRO A 289 -12.28 18.60 -24.59
N SER A 290 -13.26 19.37 -25.10
CA SER A 290 -13.33 20.82 -24.91
C SER A 290 -13.57 21.23 -23.45
N LYS A 291 -14.03 20.27 -22.64
CA LYS A 291 -14.34 20.47 -21.22
C LYS A 291 -13.30 19.88 -20.28
N VAL A 292 -12.17 19.39 -20.80
CA VAL A 292 -11.13 18.73 -20.00
C VAL A 292 -9.86 19.58 -19.95
N ASP A 293 -9.22 19.61 -18.78
CA ASP A 293 -7.94 20.30 -18.59
C ASP A 293 -6.88 19.75 -19.58
N PRO A 294 -6.09 20.61 -20.27
CA PRO A 294 -5.08 20.17 -21.24
C PRO A 294 -4.09 19.13 -20.70
N LEU A 295 -3.70 19.21 -19.42
CA LEU A 295 -2.82 18.22 -18.80
C LEU A 295 -3.49 16.86 -18.71
N ILE A 296 -4.80 16.83 -18.48
CA ILE A 296 -5.59 15.60 -18.35
C ILE A 296 -5.89 14.98 -19.71
N LEU A 297 -6.12 15.81 -20.72
CA LEU A 297 -6.18 15.37 -22.11
C LEU A 297 -4.89 14.65 -22.54
N GLU A 298 -3.74 15.22 -22.18
CA GLU A 298 -2.43 14.64 -22.50
C GLU A 298 -2.20 13.32 -21.75
N VAL A 299 -2.54 13.25 -20.46
CA VAL A 299 -2.28 12.05 -19.64
C VAL A 299 -3.18 10.88 -20.04
N PHE A 300 -4.44 11.13 -20.41
CA PHE A 300 -5.36 10.10 -20.88
C PHE A 300 -5.34 9.89 -22.41
N ASP A 301 -4.48 10.59 -23.14
CA ASP A 301 -4.41 10.58 -24.60
C ASP A 301 -5.76 10.88 -25.31
N LEU A 302 -6.60 11.72 -24.70
CA LEU A 302 -7.95 12.04 -25.19
C LEU A 302 -7.95 12.94 -26.44
N GLY A 303 -6.83 13.62 -26.73
CA GLY A 303 -6.71 14.55 -27.86
C GLY A 303 -6.69 13.89 -29.24
N PHE A 304 -6.36 12.60 -29.33
CA PHE A 304 -6.24 11.88 -30.61
C PHE A 304 -7.54 11.22 -31.08
N ILE A 305 -8.54 11.08 -30.21
CA ILE A 305 -9.78 10.36 -30.52
C ILE A 305 -10.63 11.12 -31.56
N CYS A 306 -10.58 12.46 -31.59
CA CYS A 306 -11.34 13.27 -32.56
C CYS A 306 -10.80 13.26 -34.00
N GLN A 307 -9.56 12.79 -34.26
CA GLN A 307 -9.02 12.77 -35.62
C GLN A 307 -9.45 11.53 -36.42
N TYR A 308 -9.93 10.48 -35.75
CA TYR A 308 -10.42 9.26 -36.43
C TYR A 308 -11.88 9.40 -36.89
N ASP A 309 -12.75 10.06 -36.12
CA ASP A 309 -14.17 10.21 -36.47
C ASP A 309 -14.44 11.29 -37.54
N SER A 310 -13.49 12.19 -37.77
CA SER A 310 -13.55 13.18 -38.84
C SER A 310 -13.04 12.64 -40.19
N ALA A 311 -12.41 11.46 -40.22
CA ALA A 311 -11.91 10.83 -41.44
C ALA A 311 -12.88 9.79 -42.05
N THR A 312 -13.86 9.29 -41.27
CA THR A 312 -14.84 8.27 -41.71
C THR A 312 -16.21 8.85 -42.08
N SER A 313 -16.41 10.15 -41.92
CA SER A 313 -17.67 10.85 -42.25
C SER A 313 -17.69 11.50 -43.65
N ASN A 314 -16.64 11.30 -44.45
CA ASN A 314 -16.56 11.71 -45.86
C ASN A 314 -16.27 10.50 -46.77
N GLN A 315 -17.15 9.49 -46.77
CA GLN A 315 -17.30 8.50 -47.85
C GLN A 315 -18.75 8.06 -47.96
#